data_AF-A0A976D1D7-F1
#
_entry.id   AF-A0A976D1D7-F1
#
_cell.length_a   1.000
_cell.length_b   1.000
_cell.length_c   1.000
_cell.angle_alpha   90.00
_cell.angle_beta   90.00
_cell.angle_gamma   90.00
#
_symmetry.space_group_name_H-M   'P 1'
#
loop_
_entity.id
_entity.type
_entity.pdbx_description
1 polymer ?
#
loop_
_entity_poly.entity_id
_entity_poly.type
_entity_poly.pdbx_seq_one_letter_code
_entity_poly.pdbx_strand_id
1 'polypeptide(L)'
;MESFLLYGAYGYTGQLIIEEAMAKGLRPVLAGRDPDKLKALQAQTGLDILPLALDQPTAKPMVQACLATGTHYLDITGEITVFEWVKKQNEKAVQANVMLMPGVGFDVVPTDCMALMLKNELPDATHLHLGFATRGGQLSHGTATTMALGMGEGGAIRQDHKIIRHPLGKFTRTIVWGNFTRQLMSIPWG
;
A
#
# COMPACT_ATOMS: atom_id res chain seq x y z
N MET A 1 -18.34 -17.49 8.37
CA MET A 1 -18.23 -16.04 8.12
C MET A 1 -16.77 -15.79 7.82
N GLU A 2 -16.45 -15.33 6.62
CA GLU A 2 -15.06 -14.99 6.28
C GLU A 2 -14.67 -13.77 7.12
N SER A 3 -13.65 -13.93 7.95
CA SER A 3 -13.08 -12.88 8.79
C SER A 3 -11.59 -12.80 8.49
N PHE A 4 -11.01 -11.61 8.61
CA PHE A 4 -9.61 -11.36 8.33
C PHE A 4 -8.97 -10.62 9.51
N LEU A 5 -7.64 -10.74 9.62
CA LEU A 5 -6.86 -9.97 10.57
C LEU A 5 -6.41 -8.65 9.92
N LEU A 6 -6.68 -7.52 10.58
CA LEU A 6 -6.23 -6.21 10.15
C LEU A 6 -5.07 -5.73 11.02
N TYR A 7 -3.84 -5.88 10.53
CA TYR A 7 -2.67 -5.33 11.20
C TYR A 7 -2.47 -3.84 10.85
N GLY A 8 -2.25 -3.01 11.85
CA GLY A 8 -2.19 -1.55 11.68
C GLY A 8 -3.56 -0.87 11.87
N ALA A 9 -4.44 -1.51 12.64
CA ALA A 9 -5.84 -1.10 12.83
C ALA A 9 -6.03 0.37 13.28
N TYR A 10 -5.15 0.90 14.12
CA TYR A 10 -5.25 2.28 14.63
C TYR A 10 -4.63 3.34 13.70
N GLY A 11 -4.04 2.93 12.57
CA GLY A 11 -3.58 3.86 11.53
C GLY A 11 -4.75 4.47 10.77
N TYR A 12 -4.51 5.57 10.06
CA TYR A 12 -5.54 6.27 9.29
C TYR A 12 -6.29 5.34 8.31
N THR A 13 -5.56 4.66 7.43
CA THR A 13 -6.15 3.70 6.48
C THR A 13 -6.78 2.50 7.20
N GLY A 14 -6.20 2.06 8.32
CA GLY A 14 -6.78 0.98 9.13
C GLY A 14 -8.18 1.33 9.63
N GLN A 15 -8.39 2.55 10.12
CA GLN A 15 -9.71 3.01 10.56
C GLN A 15 -10.72 3.09 9.42
N LEU A 16 -10.32 3.55 8.22
CA LEU A 16 -11.18 3.53 7.04
C LEU A 16 -11.58 2.10 6.63
N ILE A 17 -10.64 1.15 6.72
CA ILE A 17 -10.92 -0.27 6.45
C ILE A 17 -11.91 -0.83 7.48
N ILE A 18 -11.77 -0.46 8.77
CA ILE A 18 -12.70 -0.89 9.82
C ILE A 18 -14.11 -0.38 9.54
N GLU A 19 -14.26 0.91 9.24
CA GLU A 19 -15.55 1.53 8.94
C GLU A 19 -16.25 0.83 7.76
N GLU A 20 -15.54 0.67 6.64
CA GLU A 20 -16.09 0.00 5.45
C GLU A 20 -16.38 -1.49 5.71
N ALA A 21 -15.50 -2.20 6.42
CA ALA A 21 -15.72 -3.60 6.77
C ALA A 21 -16.99 -3.77 7.61
N MET A 22 -17.19 -2.92 8.62
CA MET A 22 -18.39 -2.94 9.46
C MET A 22 -19.65 -2.58 8.66
N ALA A 23 -19.57 -1.59 7.76
CA ALA A 23 -20.67 -1.23 6.87
C ALA A 23 -21.08 -2.41 5.95
N LYS A 24 -20.13 -3.26 5.57
CA LYS A 24 -20.38 -4.50 4.82
C LYS A 24 -20.76 -5.71 5.69
N GLY A 25 -20.90 -5.55 7.01
CA GLY A 25 -21.21 -6.64 7.94
C GLY A 25 -20.05 -7.59 8.22
N LEU A 26 -18.82 -7.23 7.84
CA LEU A 26 -17.60 -7.99 8.15
C LEU A 26 -17.13 -7.66 9.56
N ARG A 27 -16.49 -8.64 10.21
CA ARG A 27 -15.96 -8.51 11.58
C ARG A 27 -14.50 -8.93 11.62
N PRO A 28 -13.55 -8.04 11.25
CA PRO A 28 -12.14 -8.36 11.30
C PRO A 28 -11.61 -8.39 12.74
N VAL A 29 -10.52 -9.14 12.95
CA VAL A 29 -9.73 -9.07 14.19
C VAL A 29 -8.71 -7.94 14.06
N LEU A 30 -8.73 -6.99 14.99
CA LEU A 30 -7.88 -5.81 14.95
C LEU A 30 -6.53 -6.11 15.60
N ALA A 31 -5.44 -5.96 14.85
CA ALA A 31 -4.10 -6.25 15.30
C ALA A 31 -3.17 -5.03 15.21
N GLY A 32 -2.19 -5.00 16.11
CA GLY A 32 -1.21 -3.93 16.19
C GLY A 32 -0.35 -4.01 17.44
N ARG A 33 0.64 -3.13 17.50
CA ARG A 33 1.72 -3.18 18.51
C ARG A 33 1.32 -2.60 19.87
N ASP A 34 0.35 -1.69 19.88
CA ASP A 34 -0.07 -0.92 21.04
C ASP A 34 -1.39 -1.48 21.60
N PRO A 35 -1.36 -2.22 22.73
CA PRO A 35 -2.56 -2.85 23.29
C PRO A 35 -3.61 -1.83 23.77
N ASP A 36 -3.19 -0.65 24.21
CA ASP A 36 -4.12 0.36 24.75
C ASP A 36 -4.88 1.05 23.62
N LYS A 37 -4.21 1.33 22.50
CA LYS A 37 -4.90 1.78 21.27
C LYS A 37 -5.87 0.74 20.73
N LEU A 38 -5.52 -0.55 20.80
CA LEU A 38 -6.43 -1.63 20.40
C LEU A 38 -7.65 -1.71 21.31
N LYS A 39 -7.48 -1.61 22.63
CA LYS A 39 -8.63 -1.58 23.57
C LYS A 39 -9.55 -0.40 23.31
N ALA A 40 -8.99 0.78 23.00
CA ALA A 40 -9.79 1.95 22.64
C ALA A 40 -10.64 1.69 21.37
N LEU A 41 -10.06 1.08 20.34
CA LEU A 41 -10.80 0.67 19.14
C LEU A 41 -11.85 -0.41 19.43
N GLN A 42 -11.53 -1.40 20.27
CA GLN A 42 -12.47 -2.44 20.69
C GLN A 42 -13.69 -1.84 21.38
N ALA A 43 -13.49 -0.88 22.29
CA ALA A 43 -14.59 -0.21 22.98
C ALA A 43 -15.49 0.56 22.02
N GLN A 44 -14.93 1.13 20.94
CA GLN A 44 -15.68 1.89 19.93
C GLN A 44 -16.41 1.00 18.92
N THR A 45 -15.82 -0.13 18.54
CA THR A 45 -16.26 -0.95 17.39
C THR A 45 -16.91 -2.28 17.79
N GLY A 46 -16.62 -2.76 18.99
CA GLY A 46 -16.98 -4.11 19.45
C GLY A 46 -16.28 -5.24 18.70
N LEU A 47 -15.21 -4.95 17.95
CA LEU A 47 -14.41 -5.95 17.23
C LEU A 47 -13.38 -6.62 18.13
N ASP A 48 -13.07 -7.89 17.84
CA ASP A 48 -12.04 -8.63 18.57
C ASP A 48 -10.66 -8.03 18.31
N ILE A 49 -9.78 -8.10 19.30
CA ILE A 49 -8.42 -7.56 19.21
C ILE A 49 -7.37 -8.64 19.42
N LEU A 50 -6.25 -8.50 18.72
CA LEU A 50 -5.05 -9.31 18.91
C LEU A 50 -3.82 -8.40 19.01
N PRO A 51 -3.37 -8.07 20.23
CA PRO A 51 -2.09 -7.39 20.42
C PRO A 51 -0.97 -8.25 19.83
N LEU A 52 -0.31 -7.72 18.81
CA LEU A 52 0.74 -8.41 18.06
C LEU A 52 1.87 -7.42 17.81
N ALA A 53 2.99 -7.61 18.49
CA ALA A 53 4.20 -6.85 18.26
C ALA A 53 5.05 -7.53 17.19
N LEU A 54 5.11 -6.96 15.98
CA LEU A 54 6.01 -7.42 14.92
C LEU A 54 7.22 -6.51 14.79
N ASP A 55 8.36 -7.13 14.49
CA ASP A 55 9.60 -6.44 14.13
C ASP A 55 9.45 -5.63 12.84
N GLN A 56 10.25 -4.58 12.71
CA GLN A 56 10.31 -3.80 11.47
C GLN A 56 11.43 -4.30 10.55
N PRO A 57 11.18 -4.42 9.23
CA PRO A 57 9.92 -4.15 8.53
C PRO A 57 8.87 -5.27 8.70
N THR A 58 7.61 -4.85 8.95
CA THR A 58 6.48 -5.75 9.30
C THR A 58 6.12 -6.76 8.21
N ALA A 59 6.34 -6.45 6.92
CA ALA A 59 5.89 -7.27 5.79
C ALA A 59 6.48 -8.69 5.80
N LYS A 60 7.78 -8.83 6.11
CA LYS A 60 8.48 -10.12 6.07
C LYS A 60 7.93 -11.13 7.08
N PRO A 61 7.85 -10.82 8.39
CA PRO A 61 7.28 -11.75 9.35
C PRO A 61 5.81 -12.07 9.07
N MET A 62 5.03 -11.11 8.55
CA MET A 62 3.64 -11.35 8.18
C MET A 62 3.52 -12.36 7.02
N VAL A 63 4.28 -12.18 5.95
CA VAL A 63 4.29 -13.11 4.81
C VAL A 63 4.73 -14.51 5.23
N GLN A 64 5.74 -14.61 6.10
CA GLN A 64 6.20 -15.90 6.61
C GLN A 64 5.10 -16.62 7.43
N ALA A 65 4.38 -15.89 8.28
CA ALA A 65 3.25 -16.43 9.02
C ALA A 65 2.13 -16.88 8.08
N CYS A 66 1.73 -16.03 7.12
CA CYS A 66 0.72 -16.33 6.11
C CYS A 66 1.04 -17.61 5.32
N LEU A 67 2.29 -17.79 4.88
CA LEU A 67 2.74 -19.01 4.22
C LEU A 67 2.66 -20.24 5.14
N ALA A 68 3.02 -20.11 6.41
CA ALA A 68 2.99 -21.20 7.38
C ALA A 68 1.57 -21.62 7.77
N THR A 69 0.60 -20.69 7.76
CA THR A 69 -0.79 -20.93 8.17
C THR A 69 -1.75 -21.12 7.00
N GLY A 70 -1.27 -21.07 5.75
CA GLY A 70 -2.14 -21.17 4.57
C GLY A 70 -3.09 -19.97 4.42
N THR A 71 -2.68 -18.78 4.89
CA THR A 71 -3.52 -17.57 4.92
C THR A 71 -3.07 -16.58 3.86
N HIS A 72 -4.01 -15.98 3.13
CA HIS A 72 -3.68 -14.95 2.14
C HIS A 72 -3.15 -13.67 2.79
N TYR A 73 -2.23 -13.01 2.11
CA TYR A 73 -1.61 -11.76 2.54
C TYR A 73 -1.94 -10.64 1.56
N LEU A 74 -2.50 -9.56 2.08
CA LEU A 74 -2.74 -8.31 1.35
C LEU A 74 -2.03 -7.18 2.12
N ASP A 75 -1.36 -6.29 1.40
CA ASP A 75 -0.65 -5.15 2.01
C ASP A 75 -0.77 -3.89 1.15
N ILE A 76 -1.05 -2.75 1.79
CA ILE A 76 -1.15 -1.44 1.14
C ILE A 76 0.21 -0.77 0.90
N THR A 77 1.31 -1.37 1.37
CA THR A 77 2.66 -0.84 1.19
C THR A 77 2.97 -0.55 -0.29
N GLY A 78 3.70 0.54 -0.54
CA GLY A 78 4.26 0.90 -1.84
C GLY A 78 5.77 0.66 -1.94
N GLU A 79 6.36 -0.08 -0.99
CA GLU A 79 7.80 -0.28 -0.91
C GLU A 79 8.29 -1.28 -1.98
N ILE A 80 9.09 -0.80 -2.94
CA ILE A 80 9.68 -1.63 -4.01
C ILE A 80 10.46 -2.83 -3.45
N THR A 81 11.17 -2.63 -2.35
CA THR A 81 11.96 -3.69 -1.71
C THR A 81 11.08 -4.81 -1.16
N VAL A 82 9.87 -4.48 -0.67
CA VAL A 82 8.86 -5.47 -0.27
C VAL A 82 8.34 -6.20 -1.50
N PHE A 83 8.04 -5.49 -2.59
CA PHE A 83 7.51 -6.11 -3.81
C PHE A 83 8.50 -7.12 -4.41
N GLU A 84 9.75 -6.71 -4.56
CA GLU A 84 10.82 -7.57 -5.07
C GLU A 84 11.10 -8.76 -4.14
N TRP A 85 10.95 -8.59 -2.82
CA TRP A 85 11.13 -9.67 -1.87
C TRP A 85 9.95 -10.66 -1.86
N VAL A 86 8.70 -10.17 -1.91
CA VAL A 86 7.48 -10.99 -1.98
C VAL A 86 7.44 -11.78 -3.28
N LYS A 87 7.81 -11.17 -4.41
CA LYS A 87 7.93 -11.85 -5.70
C LYS A 87 8.86 -13.08 -5.63
N LYS A 88 9.96 -13.00 -4.88
CA LYS A 88 10.88 -14.13 -4.66
C LYS A 88 10.28 -15.27 -3.83
N GLN A 89 9.13 -15.08 -3.19
CA GLN A 89 8.43 -16.13 -2.45
C GLN A 89 7.40 -16.90 -3.30
N ASN A 90 7.28 -16.62 -4.61
CA ASN A 90 6.25 -17.18 -5.49
C ASN A 90 6.15 -18.71 -5.41
N GLU A 91 7.27 -19.44 -5.47
CA GLU A 91 7.25 -20.91 -5.41
C GLU A 91 6.64 -21.43 -4.11
N LYS A 92 6.98 -20.81 -2.97
CA LYS A 92 6.42 -21.16 -1.66
C LYS A 92 4.94 -20.82 -1.59
N ALA A 93 4.54 -19.68 -2.15
CA ALA A 93 3.15 -19.23 -2.19
C ALA A 93 2.27 -20.19 -3.01
N VAL A 94 2.76 -20.63 -4.18
CA VAL A 94 2.10 -21.64 -5.02
C VAL A 94 1.99 -22.97 -4.27
N GLN A 95 3.07 -23.44 -3.65
CA GLN A 95 3.07 -24.70 -2.88
C GLN A 95 2.10 -24.65 -1.69
N ALA A 96 2.00 -23.51 -1.00
CA ALA A 96 1.09 -23.30 0.13
C ALA A 96 -0.35 -22.98 -0.30
N ASN A 97 -0.64 -22.83 -1.59
CA ASN A 97 -1.91 -22.32 -2.12
C ASN A 97 -2.33 -20.98 -1.48
N VAL A 98 -1.37 -20.06 -1.35
CA VAL A 98 -1.54 -18.75 -0.70
C VAL A 98 -1.30 -17.63 -1.71
N MET A 99 -2.21 -16.66 -1.77
CA MET A 99 -1.98 -15.40 -2.46
C MET A 99 -1.15 -14.44 -1.58
N LEU A 100 -0.07 -13.90 -2.14
CA LEU A 100 0.70 -12.80 -1.56
C LEU A 100 0.56 -11.57 -2.46
N MET A 101 -0.17 -10.55 -2.02
CA MET A 101 -0.54 -9.38 -2.82
C MET A 101 -0.18 -8.07 -2.09
N PRO A 102 1.08 -7.60 -2.21
CA PRO A 102 1.43 -6.25 -1.81
C PRO A 102 0.91 -5.23 -2.84
N GLY A 103 0.79 -3.97 -2.45
CA GLY A 103 0.33 -2.90 -3.32
C GLY A 103 -1.19 -2.84 -3.52
N VAL A 104 -2.00 -3.23 -2.53
CA VAL A 104 -3.46 -3.09 -2.61
C VAL A 104 -3.97 -1.71 -2.16
N GLY A 105 -3.06 -0.72 -2.09
CA GLY A 105 -3.34 0.63 -1.63
C GLY A 105 -3.79 1.60 -2.75
N PHE A 106 -4.14 2.81 -2.34
CA PHE A 106 -4.61 3.89 -3.24
C PHE A 106 -3.59 4.30 -4.31
N ASP A 107 -2.30 4.25 -4.00
CA ASP A 107 -1.27 4.70 -4.95
C ASP A 107 -1.06 3.71 -6.11
N VAL A 108 -1.46 2.45 -5.93
CA VAL A 108 -1.25 1.35 -6.89
C VAL A 108 -2.54 0.95 -7.59
N VAL A 109 -3.61 0.65 -6.84
CA VAL A 109 -4.83 0.07 -7.45
C VAL A 109 -5.53 1.05 -8.41
N PRO A 110 -5.89 2.29 -7.99
CA PRO A 110 -6.40 3.31 -8.90
C PRO A 110 -5.52 3.61 -10.10
N THR A 111 -4.19 3.64 -9.93
CA THR A 111 -3.27 4.00 -11.02
C THR A 111 -3.16 2.88 -12.05
N ASP A 112 -3.08 1.62 -11.62
CA ASP A 112 -3.08 0.45 -12.51
C ASP A 112 -4.43 0.30 -13.25
N CYS A 113 -5.55 0.46 -12.54
CA CYS A 113 -6.88 0.43 -13.15
C CYS A 113 -7.04 1.53 -14.22
N MET A 114 -6.59 2.75 -13.92
CA MET A 114 -6.62 3.86 -14.87
C MET A 114 -5.70 3.61 -16.07
N ALA A 115 -4.51 3.03 -15.85
CA ALA A 115 -3.61 2.66 -16.94
C ALA A 115 -4.23 1.62 -17.88
N LEU A 116 -4.86 0.58 -17.32
CA LEU A 116 -5.54 -0.46 -18.10
C LEU A 116 -6.74 0.11 -18.87
N MET A 117 -7.57 0.92 -18.22
CA MET A 117 -8.70 1.59 -18.86
C MET A 117 -8.23 2.43 -20.06
N LEU A 118 -7.22 3.27 -19.88
CA LEU A 118 -6.69 4.11 -20.96
C LEU A 118 -6.07 3.27 -22.08
N LYS A 119 -5.41 2.16 -21.78
CA LYS A 119 -4.84 1.28 -22.81
C LYS A 119 -5.94 0.58 -23.64
N ASN A 120 -7.05 0.22 -23.02
CA ASN A 120 -8.18 -0.37 -23.73
C ASN A 120 -8.87 0.64 -24.66
N GLU A 121 -9.02 1.89 -24.21
CA GLU A 121 -9.60 2.98 -25.00
C GLU A 121 -8.64 3.51 -26.09
N LEU A 122 -7.33 3.48 -25.82
CA LEU A 122 -6.28 3.98 -26.71
C LEU A 122 -5.24 2.88 -26.97
N PRO A 123 -5.59 1.84 -27.78
CA PRO A 123 -4.73 0.67 -27.98
C PRO A 123 -3.38 1.00 -28.62
N ASP A 124 -3.29 2.08 -29.40
CA ASP A 124 -2.04 2.52 -30.03
C ASP A 124 -1.19 3.43 -29.14
N ALA A 125 -1.70 3.82 -27.96
CA ALA A 125 -0.92 4.65 -27.03
C ALA A 125 0.32 3.88 -26.54
N THR A 126 1.48 4.53 -26.68
CA THR A 126 2.80 4.00 -26.28
C THR A 126 3.33 4.62 -25.00
N HIS A 127 2.75 5.75 -24.56
CA HIS A 127 3.20 6.50 -23.40
C HIS A 127 2.01 6.90 -22.53
N LEU A 128 2.14 6.70 -21.22
CA LEU A 128 1.16 7.12 -20.22
C LEU A 128 1.86 7.99 -19.19
N HIS A 129 1.23 9.11 -18.85
CA HIS A 129 1.64 9.95 -17.73
C HIS A 129 0.50 10.02 -16.73
N LEU A 130 0.73 9.49 -15.54
CA LEU A 130 -0.19 9.61 -14.42
C LEU A 130 0.33 10.68 -13.46
N GLY A 131 -0.56 11.58 -13.07
CA GLY A 131 -0.29 12.58 -12.06
C GLY A 131 -1.49 12.67 -11.13
N PHE A 132 -1.24 12.67 -9.83
CA PHE A 132 -2.23 12.97 -8.82
C PHE A 132 -1.76 14.14 -7.96
N ALA A 133 -2.72 14.89 -7.44
CA ALA A 133 -2.48 15.99 -6.52
C ALA A 133 -3.64 16.08 -5.55
N THR A 134 -3.35 16.40 -4.31
CA THR A 134 -4.37 16.71 -3.31
C THR A 134 -4.74 18.19 -3.38
N ARG A 135 -6.03 18.49 -3.26
CA ARG A 135 -6.54 19.86 -3.09
C ARG A 135 -6.50 20.21 -1.59
N GLY A 136 -5.30 20.49 -1.08
CA GLY A 136 -5.07 20.73 0.34
C GLY A 136 -4.94 19.43 1.17
N GLY A 137 -4.75 19.59 2.47
CA GLY A 137 -4.52 18.49 3.42
C GLY A 137 -3.18 18.59 4.14
N GLN A 138 -3.13 18.12 5.40
CA GLN A 138 -1.88 17.98 6.16
C GLN A 138 -1.24 16.63 5.85
N LEU A 139 0.10 16.56 5.91
CA LEU A 139 0.80 15.28 5.84
C LEU A 139 0.34 14.38 6.99
N SER A 140 -0.02 13.13 6.68
CA SER A 140 -0.26 12.15 7.75
C SER A 140 1.04 11.84 8.50
N HIS A 141 0.95 11.40 9.76
CA HIS A 141 2.12 10.97 10.53
C HIS A 141 2.88 9.84 9.81
N GLY A 142 2.17 8.94 9.14
CA GLY A 142 2.76 7.89 8.31
C GLY A 142 3.56 8.47 7.15
N THR A 143 2.96 9.37 6.38
CA THR A 143 3.62 10.06 5.25
C THR A 143 4.85 10.84 5.69
N ALA A 144 4.77 11.57 6.80
CA ALA A 144 5.91 12.31 7.34
C ALA A 144 7.06 11.37 7.76
N THR A 145 6.73 10.25 8.41
CA THR A 145 7.72 9.23 8.79
C THR A 145 8.38 8.60 7.57
N THR A 146 7.60 8.21 6.57
CA THR A 146 8.11 7.65 5.31
C THR A 146 8.98 8.66 4.56
N MET A 147 8.59 9.93 4.50
CA MET A 147 9.41 10.97 3.88
C MET A 147 10.73 11.16 4.61
N ALA A 148 10.73 11.17 5.95
CA ALA A 148 11.95 11.27 6.75
C ALA A 148 12.87 10.05 6.58
N LEU A 149 12.33 8.84 6.60
CA LEU A 149 13.09 7.60 6.39
C LEU A 149 13.59 7.46 4.94
N GLY A 150 12.86 8.00 3.97
CA GLY A 150 13.21 8.01 2.56
C GLY A 150 14.17 9.14 2.15
N MET A 151 14.52 10.06 3.06
CA MET A 151 15.50 11.11 2.77
C MET A 151 16.87 10.48 2.45
N GLY A 152 17.31 10.63 1.20
CA GLY A 152 18.56 10.06 0.70
C GLY A 152 18.38 8.77 -0.11
N GLU A 153 17.20 8.13 -0.02
CA GLU A 153 16.82 7.08 -0.95
C GLU A 153 16.26 7.72 -2.23
N GLY A 154 16.98 7.56 -3.36
CA GLY A 154 16.38 7.82 -4.66
C GLY A 154 15.20 6.87 -4.90
N GLY A 155 14.27 7.27 -5.77
CA GLY A 155 13.26 6.34 -6.26
C GLY A 155 13.86 5.31 -7.22
N ALA A 156 13.02 4.55 -7.90
CA ALA A 156 13.47 3.61 -8.92
C ALA A 156 12.57 3.64 -10.15
N ILE A 157 13.15 3.35 -11.30
CA ILE A 157 12.43 3.17 -12.55
C ILE A 157 12.73 1.79 -13.11
N ARG A 158 11.77 1.23 -13.85
CA ARG A 158 11.97 0.04 -14.66
C ARG A 158 12.37 0.45 -16.05
N GLN A 159 13.62 0.17 -16.40
CA GLN A 159 14.15 0.37 -17.75
C GLN A 159 14.77 -0.93 -18.24
N ASP A 160 14.43 -1.35 -19.45
CA ASP A 160 14.94 -2.59 -20.06
C ASP A 160 14.77 -3.81 -19.12
N HIS A 161 13.58 -3.93 -18.53
CA HIS A 161 13.19 -4.96 -17.55
C HIS A 161 14.01 -4.98 -16.25
N LYS A 162 14.82 -3.97 -15.98
CA LYS A 162 15.63 -3.84 -14.76
C LYS A 162 15.17 -2.64 -13.94
N ILE A 163 15.07 -2.83 -12.63
CA ILE A 163 14.83 -1.74 -11.68
C ILE A 163 16.18 -1.05 -11.44
N ILE A 164 16.26 0.24 -11.75
CA ILE A 164 17.45 1.08 -11.54
C ILE A 164 17.11 2.26 -10.65
N ARG A 165 18.04 2.66 -9.78
CA ARG A 165 17.85 3.82 -8.90
C ARG A 165 17.80 5.10 -9.74
N HIS A 166 16.89 5.98 -9.37
CA HIS A 166 16.65 7.23 -10.07
C HIS A 166 16.40 8.37 -9.05
N PRO A 167 17.03 9.55 -9.21
CA PRO A 167 16.79 10.66 -8.29
C PRO A 167 15.32 11.09 -8.26
N LEU A 168 14.86 11.49 -7.08
CA LEU A 168 13.56 12.14 -6.91
C LEU A 168 13.56 13.50 -7.61
N GLY A 169 12.40 13.93 -8.12
CA GLY A 169 12.21 15.27 -8.68
C GLY A 169 13.00 15.60 -9.95
N LYS A 170 13.73 14.64 -10.53
CA LYS A 170 14.44 14.84 -11.81
C LYS A 170 13.48 15.16 -12.97
N PHE A 171 12.24 14.70 -12.91
CA PHE A 171 11.20 15.13 -13.84
C PHE A 171 10.17 15.99 -13.11
N THR A 172 9.86 17.14 -13.69
CA THR A 172 8.74 17.98 -13.23
C THR A 172 7.81 18.24 -14.40
N ARG A 173 6.52 18.41 -14.10
CA ARG A 173 5.51 18.74 -15.10
C ARG A 173 4.41 19.57 -14.47
N THR A 174 3.98 20.63 -15.15
CA THR A 174 2.77 21.35 -14.77
C THR A 174 1.57 20.65 -15.38
N ILE A 175 0.60 20.27 -14.56
CA ILE A 175 -0.69 19.72 -15.01
C ILE A 175 -1.80 20.72 -14.70
N VAL A 176 -2.68 20.91 -15.67
CA VAL A 176 -3.87 21.77 -15.58
C VAL A 176 -5.11 20.87 -15.58
N TRP A 177 -5.79 20.78 -14.44
CA TRP A 177 -7.07 20.10 -14.28
C TRP A 177 -8.20 21.14 -14.21
N GLY A 178 -8.69 21.58 -15.36
CA GLY A 178 -9.69 22.64 -15.43
C GLY A 178 -9.21 23.92 -14.75
N ASN A 179 -9.80 24.28 -13.61
CA ASN A 179 -9.42 25.45 -12.81
C ASN A 179 -8.32 25.18 -11.75
N PHE A 180 -7.67 24.03 -11.80
CA PHE A 180 -6.65 23.63 -10.84
C PHE A 180 -5.33 23.32 -11.53
N THR A 181 -4.33 24.18 -11.33
CA THR A 181 -2.98 23.99 -11.87
C THR A 181 -2.01 23.66 -10.75
N ARG A 182 -1.19 22.63 -10.95
CA ARG A 182 -0.08 22.30 -10.04
C ARG A 182 1.17 21.89 -10.81
N GLN A 183 2.31 22.31 -10.30
CA GLN A 183 3.59 21.72 -10.67
C GLN A 183 3.74 20.42 -9.89
N LEU A 184 3.96 19.33 -10.60
CA LEU A 184 4.23 18.02 -10.05
C LEU A 184 5.72 17.69 -10.20
N MET A 185 6.20 16.87 -9.28
CA MET A 185 7.51 16.23 -9.37
C MET A 185 7.32 14.72 -9.49
N SER A 186 8.21 14.05 -10.22
CA SER A 186 8.21 12.60 -10.30
C SER A 186 8.64 11.99 -8.96
N ILE A 187 7.86 11.02 -8.51
CA ILE A 187 8.22 10.07 -7.45
C ILE A 187 8.38 8.70 -8.13
N PRO A 188 9.57 8.36 -8.64
CA PRO A 188 9.79 7.10 -9.32
C PRO A 188 9.66 5.92 -8.34
N TRP A 189 8.66 5.07 -8.54
CA TRP A 189 8.29 3.98 -7.62
C TRP A 189 8.32 2.58 -8.27
N GLY A 190 8.95 2.40 -9.44
CA GLY A 190 8.88 1.12 -10.13
C GLY A 190 9.55 1.08 -11.48
#